data_AF-A0AAD0T2P7-F1
#
_entry.id   AF-A0AAD0T2P7-F1
#
_cell.length_a   1.000
_cell.length_b   1.000
_cell.length_c   1.000
_cell.angle_alpha   90.00
_cell.angle_beta   90.00
_cell.angle_gamma   90.00
#
_symmetry.space_group_name_H-M   'P 1'
#
loop_
_entity.id
_entity.type
_entity.pdbx_description
1 polymer ?
#
loop_
_entity_poly.entity_id
_entity_poly.type
_entity_poly.pdbx_seq_one_letter_code
_entity_poly.pdbx_strand_id
1 'polypeptide(L)' 'MQNSSIPEDIIKIQKKLTTLEKDSRNYKKYTKILAKHIKSHTMKKRVNSHIKTIENIEKIEQKEKEES' A
#
# COMPACT_ATOMS: atom_id res chain seq x y z
N MET A 1 -9.20 -14.72 -4.43
CA MET A 1 -7.93 -14.76 -3.68
C MET A 1 -7.36 -13.35 -3.64
N GLN A 2 -7.28 -12.72 -2.46
CA GLN A 2 -6.59 -11.44 -2.33
C GLN A 2 -5.11 -11.70 -2.58
N ASN A 3 -4.63 -11.34 -3.77
CA ASN A 3 -3.19 -11.24 -3.98
C ASN A 3 -2.74 -10.01 -3.18
N SER A 4 -2.48 -10.22 -1.88
CA SER A 4 -1.72 -9.35 -0.99
C SER A 4 -0.25 -9.30 -1.44
N SER A 5 -0.03 -9.20 -2.75
CA SER A 5 1.29 -9.20 -3.35
C SER A 5 1.92 -7.85 -3.03
N ILE A 6 3.08 -7.91 -2.39
CA ILE A 6 3.93 -6.75 -2.19
C ILE A 6 4.24 -6.20 -3.59
N PRO A 7 4.10 -4.88 -3.82
CA PRO A 7 4.41 -4.27 -5.11
C PRO A 7 5.80 -4.69 -5.61
N GLU A 8 5.89 -5.03 -6.90
CA GLU A 8 7.11 -5.53 -7.53
C GLU A 8 8.30 -4.57 -7.33
N ASP A 9 8.06 -3.26 -7.37
CA ASP A 9 9.10 -2.24 -7.15
C ASP A 9 9.69 -2.32 -5.74
N ILE A 10 8.87 -2.60 -4.73
CA ILE A 10 9.33 -2.77 -3.34
C ILE A 10 10.23 -4.01 -3.25
N ILE A 11 9.83 -5.12 -3.89
CA ILE A 11 10.62 -6.36 -3.93
C ILE A 11 11.96 -6.12 -4.64
N LYS A 12 11.96 -5.42 -5.79
CA LYS A 12 13.17 -5.08 -6.54
C LYS A 12 14.14 -4.23 -5.70
N ILE A 13 13.64 -3.23 -4.97
CA ILE A 13 14.47 -2.40 -4.10
C ILE A 13 15.03 -3.21 -2.93
N GLN A 14 14.23 -4.09 -2.32
CA GLN A 14 14.68 -4.98 -1.24
C GLN A 14 15.81 -5.91 -1.71
N LYS A 15 15.66 -6.57 -2.87
CA LYS A 15 16.72 -7.39 -3.48
C LYS A 15 17.97 -6.58 -3.81
N LYS A 16 17.84 -5.32 -4.21
CA LYS A 16 19.00 -4.45 -4.45
C LYS A 16 19.73 -4.14 -3.15
N LEU A 17 18.99 -3.85 -2.07
CA LEU A 17 19.56 -3.54 -0.76
C LEU A 17 20.37 -4.71 -0.17
N THR A 18 19.97 -5.97 -0.42
CA THR A 18 20.73 -7.14 0.06
C THR A 18 22.11 -7.28 -0.56
N THR A 19 22.34 -6.67 -1.73
CA THR A 19 23.64 -6.70 -2.42
C THR A 19 24.57 -5.52 -2.08
N LEU A 20 24.08 -4.53 -1.32
CA LEU A 20 24.82 -3.31 -1.03
C LEU A 20 25.44 -3.38 0.36
N GLU A 21 26.68 -2.88 0.47
CA GLU A 21 27.33 -2.70 1.77
C GLU A 21 26.51 -1.73 2.63
N LYS A 22 26.25 -2.15 3.87
CA LYS A 22 25.50 -1.38 4.85
C LYS A 22 26.16 0.00 5.03
N ASP A 23 25.33 1.04 5.10
CA ASP A 23 25.75 2.43 5.25
C ASP A 23 26.52 3.07 4.08
N SER A 24 26.78 2.33 3.00
CA SER A 24 27.26 2.91 1.75
C SER A 24 26.31 3.99 1.22
N ARG A 25 26.82 4.92 0.39
CA ARG A 25 26.01 5.98 -0.23
C ARG A 25 24.80 5.41 -0.97
N ASN A 26 25.00 4.30 -1.69
CA ASN A 26 23.95 3.60 -2.41
C ASN A 26 22.95 2.93 -1.46
N TYR A 27 23.41 2.26 -0.41
CA TYR A 27 22.52 1.67 0.59
C TYR A 27 21.60 2.74 1.20
N LYS A 28 22.15 3.85 1.67
CA LYS A 28 21.37 4.98 2.22
C LYS A 28 20.37 5.55 1.22
N LYS A 29 20.75 5.66 -0.06
CA LYS A 29 19.86 6.09 -1.15
C LYS A 29 18.68 5.13 -1.33
N TYR A 30 18.96 3.84 -1.51
CA TYR A 30 17.91 2.84 -1.77
C TYR A 30 17.01 2.60 -0.56
N THR A 31 17.52 2.75 0.66
CA THR A 31 16.68 2.71 1.89
C THR A 31 15.69 3.86 1.93
N LYS A 32 16.10 5.08 1.55
CA LYS A 32 15.18 6.24 1.44
C LYS A 32 14.12 6.03 0.36
N ILE A 33 14.52 5.48 -0.79
CA ILE A 33 13.60 5.15 -1.88
C ILE A 33 12.57 4.11 -1.39
N LEU A 34 13.03 3.04 -0.73
CA LEU A 34 12.16 2.00 -0.18
C LEU A 34 11.11 2.58 0.79
N ALA A 35 11.53 3.44 1.72
CA ALA A 35 10.64 4.08 2.68
C ALA A 35 9.54 4.90 1.99
N LYS A 36 9.89 5.64 0.92
CA LYS A 36 8.91 6.40 0.12
C LYS A 36 7.88 5.47 -0.53
N HIS A 37 8.31 4.37 -1.14
CA HIS A 37 7.40 3.43 -1.79
C HIS A 37 6.47 2.73 -0.79
N ILE A 38 7.00 2.30 0.37
CA ILE A 38 6.18 1.71 1.44
C ILE A 38 5.12 2.69 1.91
N LYS A 39 5.50 3.95 2.19
CA LYS A 39 4.54 4.98 2.63
C LYS A 39 3.42 5.20 1.60
N SER A 40 3.78 5.36 0.33
CA SER A 40 2.80 5.55 -0.76
C SER A 40 1.83 4.38 -0.87
N HIS A 41 2.35 3.15 -0.85
CA HIS A 41 1.54 1.94 -0.91
C HIS A 41 0.56 1.82 0.27
N THR A 42 1.04 2.05 1.49
CA THR A 42 0.22 2.03 2.70
C THR A 42 -0.86 3.13 2.66
N MET A 43 -0.51 4.34 2.22
CA MET A 43 -1.48 5.42 2.08
C MET A 43 -2.58 5.08 1.09
N LYS A 44 -2.24 4.52 -0.08
CA LYS A 44 -3.22 4.08 -1.08
C LYS A 44 -4.17 3.02 -0.52
N LYS A 45 -3.65 2.05 0.24
CA LYS A 45 -4.49 1.05 0.92
C LYS A 45 -5.47 1.67 1.90
N ARG A 46 -5.03 2.64 2.71
CA ARG A 46 -5.88 3.34 3.67
C ARG A 46 -7.03 4.08 2.98
N VAL A 47 -6.72 4.83 1.92
CA VAL A 47 -7.72 5.55 1.12
C VAL A 47 -8.75 4.58 0.53
N ASN A 48 -8.28 3.50 -0.10
CA ASN A 48 -9.17 2.48 -0.66
C ASN A 48 -10.06 1.82 0.41
N SER A 49 -9.54 1.61 1.61
CA SER A 49 -10.33 1.07 2.72
C SER A 49 -11.42 2.05 3.16
N HIS A 50 -11.10 3.34 3.28
CA HIS A 50 -12.08 4.36 3.65
C HIS A 50 -13.18 4.49 2.59
N ILE A 51 -12.81 4.50 1.31
CA ILE A 51 -13.78 4.54 0.20
C ILE A 51 -14.75 3.37 0.29
N LYS A 52 -14.24 2.14 0.49
CA LYS A 52 -15.10 0.95 0.64
C LYS A 52 -16.04 1.04 1.84
N THR A 53 -15.60 1.62 2.94
CA THR A 53 -16.46 1.83 4.11
C THR A 53 -17.61 2.77 3.76
N ILE A 54 -17.33 3.88 3.07
CA ILE A 54 -18.35 4.83 2.61
C ILE A 54 -19.34 4.13 1.66
N GLU A 55 -18.84 3.44 0.63
CA GLU A 55 -19.68 2.70 -0.33
C GLU A 55 -20.57 1.65 0.36
N ASN A 56 -20.07 1.02 1.43
CA ASN A 56 -20.86 0.04 2.17
C ASN A 56 -21.96 0.70 3.00
N ILE A 57 -21.70 1.86 3.60
CA ILE A 57 -22.71 2.64 4.33
C ILE A 57 -23.82 3.07 3.37
N GLU A 58 -23.47 3.65 2.21
CA GLU A 58 -24.45 4.06 1.20
C GLU A 58 -25.35 2.89 0.75
N LYS A 59 -24.77 1.69 0.57
CA LYS A 59 -25.53 0.48 0.24
C LYS A 59 -26.49 0.05 1.34
N ILE A 60 -26.12 0.24 2.61
CA ILE A 60 -27.00 -0.07 3.74
C ILE A 60 -28.16 0.92 3.76
N GLU A 61 -27.88 2.22 3.63
CA GLU A 61 -28.93 3.26 3.60
C GLU A 61 -29.90 3.09 2.43
N GLN A 62 -29.42 2.68 1.25
CA GLN A 62 -30.27 2.39 0.09
C GLN A 62 -31.19 1.20 0.36
N LYS A 63 -30.68 0.12 0.97
CA LYS A 63 -31.50 -1.04 1.32
C LYS A 63 -32.57 -0.69 2.35
N GLU A 64 -32.23 0.08 3.38
CA GLU A 64 -33.21 0.51 4.39
C GLU A 64 -34.35 1.34 3.79
N LYS A 65 -34.09 2.12 2.74
CA LYS A 65 -35.12 2.89 2.00
C LYS A 65 -35.96 2.03 1.07
N GLU A 66 -35.42 0.93 0.52
CA GLU A 66 -36.17 0.01 -0.33
C GLU A 66 -37.08 -0.93 0.49
N GLU A 67 -36.73 -1.19 1.75
CA GLU A 67 -37.48 -2.05 2.67
C GLU A 67 -38.54 -1.29 3.52
N SER A 68 -38.52 0.05 3.53
CA SER A 68 -39.50 0.92 4.21
C SER A 68 -40.58 1.45 3.27
#